data_AF-B2HLG9-F1
#
_entry.id   AF-B2HLG9-F1
#
_cell.length_a   1.000
_cell.length_b   1.000
_cell.length_c   1.000
_cell.angle_alpha   90.00
_cell.angle_beta   90.00
_cell.angle_gamma   90.00
#
_symmetry.space_group_name_H-M   'P 1'
#
loop_
_entity.id
_entity.type
_entity.pdbx_description
1 polymer ?
#
loop_
_entity_poly.entity_id
_entity_poly.type
_entity_poly.pdbx_seq_one_letter_code
_entity_poly.pdbx_strand_id
1 'polypeptide(L)'
;MQTTPVCVLGLGLIGGSIMRATAAADRVVFGYNRSVEGANGAQSDGFEATTDLAETLARAADTNALIVLAVPMPALPSMLTHIRELAPSCPLTDVTSVKTAVLEEVTEAGLRERFVGGHPMTGTAHSGWGAGHGALFTRAPWVVSVDDHVDPVVWSMVMQLALDCGAVVVPAKSDEHDAAAAAISHLPHLLAEALAVTAAEVPLAFALAAGSFRDATRVAGTAPDLVRAMCEANTGQLVPAADRIIELLNRARDSLACNGSVADLVDAGNAARTRYESFPRSDISTVTIGEPRWRERLAAAGRAGGVIKSALPSLDSPG
;
A
#
# COMPACT_ATOMS: atom_id res chain seq x y z
N MET A 1 -17.42 22.20 8.25
CA MET A 1 -18.14 21.23 7.41
C MET A 1 -17.91 19.85 8.00
N GLN A 2 -18.92 18.99 8.05
CA GLN A 2 -18.78 17.66 8.63
C GLN A 2 -17.97 16.78 7.66
N THR A 3 -16.83 16.26 8.10
CA THR A 3 -15.98 15.35 7.32
C THR A 3 -16.71 14.04 7.03
N THR A 4 -16.66 13.54 5.80
CA THR A 4 -17.32 12.29 5.38
C THR A 4 -16.99 11.13 6.32
N PRO A 5 -17.95 10.38 6.89
CA PRO A 5 -17.64 9.23 7.76
C PRO A 5 -16.77 8.18 7.06
N VAL A 6 -16.06 7.36 7.84
CA VAL A 6 -15.22 6.26 7.33
C VAL A 6 -15.77 4.92 7.81
N CYS A 7 -15.92 3.98 6.88
CA CYS A 7 -16.31 2.60 7.15
C CYS A 7 -15.11 1.69 6.86
N VAL A 8 -14.53 1.06 7.88
CA VAL A 8 -13.38 0.17 7.70
C VAL A 8 -13.82 -1.29 7.66
N LEU A 9 -13.57 -1.97 6.55
CA LEU A 9 -13.84 -3.39 6.39
C LEU A 9 -12.56 -4.18 6.59
N GLY A 10 -12.44 -4.88 7.72
CA GLY A 10 -11.25 -5.61 8.14
C GLY A 10 -10.44 -4.83 9.17
N LEU A 11 -10.45 -5.27 10.42
CA LEU A 11 -9.80 -4.57 11.55
C LEU A 11 -8.49 -5.27 11.98
N GLY A 12 -7.64 -5.58 10.99
CA GLY A 12 -6.28 -6.07 11.21
C GLY A 12 -5.29 -4.95 11.57
N LEU A 13 -3.99 -5.19 11.32
CA LEU A 13 -2.94 -4.19 11.53
C LEU A 13 -3.29 -2.86 10.86
N ILE A 14 -3.54 -2.87 9.55
CA ILE A 14 -3.76 -1.65 8.78
C ILE A 14 -5.13 -1.05 9.09
N GLY A 15 -6.22 -1.80 8.92
CA GLY A 15 -7.58 -1.27 9.14
C GLY A 15 -7.83 -0.81 10.58
N GLY A 16 -7.34 -1.55 11.59
CA GLY A 16 -7.43 -1.11 12.99
C GLY A 16 -6.63 0.16 13.25
N SER A 17 -5.45 0.31 12.64
CA SER A 17 -4.67 1.56 12.72
C SER A 17 -5.39 2.73 12.06
N ILE A 18 -6.04 2.51 10.91
CA ILE A 18 -6.84 3.54 10.22
C ILE A 18 -8.01 3.97 11.10
N MET A 19 -8.72 3.03 11.69
CA MET A 19 -9.83 3.32 12.61
C MET A 19 -9.36 4.19 13.79
N ARG A 20 -8.25 3.82 14.44
CA ARG A 20 -7.67 4.61 15.54
C ARG A 20 -7.23 6.01 15.10
N ALA A 21 -6.53 6.12 13.97
CA ALA A 21 -6.02 7.38 13.47
C ALA A 21 -7.14 8.33 13.01
N THR A 22 -8.16 7.78 12.34
CA THR A 22 -9.35 8.52 11.91
C THR A 22 -10.14 9.07 13.09
N ALA A 23 -10.35 8.26 14.14
CA ALA A 23 -11.01 8.73 15.35
C ALA A 23 -10.21 9.82 16.07
N ALA A 24 -8.87 9.70 16.10
CA ALA A 24 -8.00 10.72 16.69
C ALA A 24 -8.00 12.06 15.91
N ALA A 25 -8.44 12.04 14.64
CA ALA A 25 -8.69 13.22 13.82
C ALA A 25 -10.14 13.75 13.94
N ASP A 26 -10.87 13.34 14.99
CA ASP A 26 -12.27 13.72 15.27
C ASP A 26 -13.26 13.39 14.14
N ARG A 27 -12.93 12.40 13.32
CA ARG A 27 -13.75 11.94 12.19
C ARG A 27 -14.53 10.70 12.57
N VAL A 28 -15.83 10.69 12.25
CA VAL A 28 -16.72 9.55 12.49
C VAL A 28 -16.18 8.31 11.78
N VAL A 29 -15.95 7.23 12.53
CA VAL A 29 -15.45 5.97 12.01
C VAL A 29 -16.13 4.79 12.68
N PHE A 30 -16.46 3.79 11.88
CA PHE A 30 -17.01 2.51 12.32
C PHE A 30 -16.47 1.41 11.41
N GLY A 31 -16.67 0.15 11.77
CA GLY A 31 -16.12 -0.93 10.95
C GLY A 31 -16.66 -2.31 11.20
N TYR A 32 -16.26 -3.19 10.29
CA TYR A 32 -16.57 -4.60 10.32
C TYR A 32 -15.29 -5.41 10.53
N ASN A 33 -15.36 -6.44 11.35
CA ASN A 33 -14.35 -7.48 11.36
C ASN A 33 -14.98 -8.86 11.39
N ARG A 34 -14.47 -9.78 10.57
CA ARG A 34 -14.95 -11.17 10.56
C ARG A 34 -14.69 -11.90 11.89
N SER A 35 -13.56 -11.60 12.54
CA SER A 35 -13.23 -12.20 13.83
C SER A 35 -13.99 -11.49 14.96
N VAL A 36 -14.77 -12.27 15.71
CA VAL A 36 -15.44 -11.86 16.94
C VAL A 36 -14.43 -11.26 17.94
N GLU A 37 -13.25 -11.87 18.06
CA GLU A 37 -12.20 -11.37 18.95
C GLU A 37 -11.73 -9.96 18.55
N GLY A 38 -11.51 -9.73 17.25
CA GLY A 38 -11.08 -8.40 16.78
C GLY A 38 -12.18 -7.35 16.88
N ALA A 39 -13.45 -7.72 16.65
CA ALA A 39 -14.58 -6.81 16.85
C ALA A 39 -14.76 -6.44 18.32
N ASN A 40 -14.75 -7.44 19.22
CA ASN A 40 -14.85 -7.23 20.66
C ASN A 40 -13.66 -6.44 21.22
N GLY A 41 -12.45 -6.68 20.69
CA GLY A 41 -11.26 -5.89 21.04
C GLY A 41 -11.43 -4.42 20.66
N ALA A 42 -11.98 -4.14 19.48
CA ALA A 42 -12.26 -2.77 19.06
C ALA A 42 -13.34 -2.10 19.93
N GLN A 43 -14.42 -2.80 20.23
CA GLN A 43 -15.47 -2.31 21.14
C GLN A 43 -14.93 -2.03 22.55
N SER A 44 -14.08 -2.90 23.07
CA SER A 44 -13.46 -2.74 24.41
C SER A 44 -12.58 -1.50 24.47
N ASP A 45 -11.96 -1.13 23.35
CA ASP A 45 -11.16 0.09 23.19
C ASP A 45 -12.02 1.34 22.88
N GLY A 46 -13.35 1.21 22.84
CA GLY A 46 -14.29 2.31 22.62
C GLY A 46 -14.64 2.59 21.15
N PHE A 47 -14.32 1.69 20.22
CA PHE A 47 -14.65 1.84 18.80
C PHE A 47 -15.94 1.14 18.41
N GLU A 48 -16.66 1.73 17.45
CA GLU A 48 -17.85 1.12 16.86
C GLU A 48 -17.45 0.05 15.83
N ALA A 49 -17.42 -1.22 16.26
CA ALA A 49 -17.13 -2.36 15.41
C ALA A 49 -18.18 -3.46 15.57
N THR A 50 -18.49 -4.19 14.50
CA THR A 50 -19.41 -5.33 14.51
C THR A 50 -18.89 -6.48 13.64
N THR A 51 -19.47 -7.67 13.83
CA THR A 51 -19.30 -8.82 12.95
C THR A 51 -20.43 -8.96 11.93
N ASP A 52 -21.38 -8.01 11.90
CA ASP A 52 -22.46 -7.96 10.91
C ASP A 52 -22.06 -7.07 9.73
N LEU A 53 -21.72 -7.70 8.60
CA LEU A 53 -21.33 -6.99 7.39
C LEU A 53 -22.51 -6.23 6.77
N ALA A 54 -23.71 -6.79 6.81
CA ALA A 54 -24.87 -6.19 6.16
C ALA A 54 -25.32 -4.93 6.90
N GLU A 55 -25.35 -4.97 8.24
CA GLU A 55 -25.60 -3.80 9.09
C GLU A 55 -24.55 -2.70 8.82
N THR A 56 -23.27 -3.09 8.77
CA THR A 56 -22.17 -2.15 8.51
C THR A 56 -22.31 -1.47 7.16
N LEU A 57 -22.61 -2.22 6.10
CA LEU A 57 -22.75 -1.68 4.75
C LEU A 57 -24.02 -0.83 4.59
N ALA A 58 -25.14 -1.22 5.22
CA ALA A 58 -26.35 -0.41 5.23
C ALA A 58 -26.11 0.96 5.87
N ARG A 59 -25.42 1.02 7.01
CA ARG A 59 -24.99 2.29 7.62
C ARG A 59 -24.04 3.08 6.73
N ALA A 60 -23.13 2.41 6.04
CA ALA A 60 -22.23 3.06 5.09
C ALA A 60 -23.00 3.72 3.95
N ALA A 61 -24.03 3.06 3.42
CA ALA A 61 -24.92 3.61 2.40
C ALA A 61 -25.72 4.82 2.93
N ASP A 62 -26.32 4.70 4.11
CA ASP A 62 -27.14 5.76 4.72
C ASP A 62 -26.32 7.03 5.01
N THR A 63 -25.05 6.87 5.37
CA THR A 63 -24.14 7.98 5.72
C THR A 63 -23.24 8.41 4.58
N ASN A 64 -23.32 7.74 3.42
CA ASN A 64 -22.42 7.89 2.28
C ASN A 64 -20.93 7.87 2.71
N ALA A 65 -20.57 6.91 3.57
CA ALA A 65 -19.25 6.78 4.14
C ALA A 65 -18.19 6.37 3.08
N LEU A 66 -16.95 6.82 3.26
CA LEU A 66 -15.80 6.27 2.56
C LEU A 66 -15.52 4.86 3.08
N ILE A 67 -15.73 3.85 2.25
CA ILE A 67 -15.47 2.46 2.59
C ILE A 67 -14.00 2.14 2.30
N VAL A 68 -13.28 1.69 3.32
CA VAL A 68 -11.89 1.27 3.26
C VAL A 68 -11.82 -0.26 3.31
N LEU A 69 -11.40 -0.87 2.20
CA LEU A 69 -11.18 -2.30 2.05
C LEU A 69 -9.81 -2.67 2.63
N ALA A 70 -9.79 -3.05 3.90
CA ALA A 70 -8.61 -3.50 4.64
C ALA A 70 -8.60 -5.02 4.85
N VAL A 71 -8.91 -5.74 3.78
CA VAL A 71 -8.95 -7.21 3.71
C VAL A 71 -7.85 -7.74 2.77
N PRO A 72 -7.36 -8.98 2.97
CA PRO A 72 -6.41 -9.57 2.02
C PRO A 72 -7.09 -9.86 0.67
N MET A 73 -6.29 -9.91 -0.41
CA MET A 73 -6.77 -10.15 -1.77
C MET A 73 -7.78 -11.31 -1.90
N PRO A 74 -7.58 -12.51 -1.31
CA PRO A 74 -8.54 -13.61 -1.44
C PRO A 74 -9.94 -13.32 -0.88
N ALA A 75 -10.08 -12.33 0.00
CA ALA A 75 -11.38 -11.94 0.57
C ALA A 75 -12.03 -10.79 -0.21
N LEU A 76 -11.28 -10.10 -1.06
CA LEU A 76 -11.72 -8.90 -1.78
C LEU A 76 -12.95 -9.16 -2.69
N PRO A 77 -12.99 -10.21 -3.55
CA PRO A 77 -14.13 -10.41 -4.45
C PRO A 77 -15.46 -10.54 -3.71
N SER A 78 -15.46 -11.31 -2.61
CA SER A 78 -16.65 -11.48 -1.78
C SER A 78 -17.09 -10.17 -1.13
N MET A 79 -16.17 -9.32 -0.65
CA MET A 79 -16.53 -8.01 -0.09
C MET A 79 -17.11 -7.09 -1.15
N LEU A 80 -16.55 -7.08 -2.35
CA LEU A 80 -17.05 -6.27 -3.46
C LEU A 80 -18.47 -6.69 -3.88
N THR A 81 -18.80 -7.98 -3.86
CA THR A 81 -20.17 -8.46 -4.09
C THR A 81 -21.16 -7.84 -3.09
N HIS A 82 -20.86 -7.90 -1.79
CA HIS A 82 -21.74 -7.32 -0.76
C HIS A 82 -21.86 -5.80 -0.88
N ILE A 83 -20.75 -5.10 -1.17
CA ILE A 83 -20.76 -3.64 -1.40
C ILE A 83 -21.63 -3.29 -2.61
N ARG A 84 -21.53 -4.06 -3.69
CA ARG A 84 -22.33 -3.84 -4.90
C ARG A 84 -23.83 -3.96 -4.63
N GLU A 85 -24.24 -4.85 -3.74
CA GLU A 85 -25.64 -5.07 -3.39
C GLU A 85 -26.18 -4.02 -2.40
N LEU A 86 -25.38 -3.68 -1.38
CA LEU A 86 -25.87 -2.92 -0.22
C LEU A 86 -25.43 -1.45 -0.20
N ALA A 87 -24.28 -1.12 -0.80
CA ALA A 87 -23.69 0.21 -0.77
C ALA A 87 -23.03 0.63 -2.11
N PRO A 88 -23.66 0.41 -3.29
CA PRO A 88 -23.01 0.60 -4.59
C PRO A 88 -22.64 2.05 -4.93
N SER A 89 -23.23 3.02 -4.24
CA SER A 89 -22.98 4.45 -4.45
C SER A 89 -21.83 5.00 -3.60
N CYS A 90 -21.39 4.28 -2.58
CA CYS A 90 -20.39 4.78 -1.63
C CYS A 90 -19.00 4.90 -2.28
N PRO A 91 -18.22 5.93 -1.91
CA PRO A 91 -16.82 6.03 -2.30
C PRO A 91 -16.01 4.88 -1.67
N LEU A 92 -15.08 4.32 -2.44
CA LEU A 92 -14.28 3.16 -2.07
C LEU A 92 -12.78 3.47 -2.15
N THR A 93 -12.02 2.89 -1.23
CA THR A 93 -10.56 2.78 -1.32
C THR A 93 -10.10 1.46 -0.73
N ASP A 94 -8.86 1.08 -1.00
CA ASP A 94 -8.21 -0.10 -0.43
C ASP A 94 -6.87 0.27 0.20
N VAL A 95 -6.19 -0.74 0.76
CA VAL A 95 -4.86 -0.59 1.35
C VAL A 95 -3.89 -1.69 0.93
N THR A 96 -4.23 -2.44 -0.11
CA THR A 96 -3.51 -3.63 -0.56
C THR A 96 -2.17 -3.25 -1.20
N SER A 97 -1.20 -4.16 -1.21
CA SER A 97 0.13 -3.90 -1.74
C SER A 97 0.25 -3.93 -3.27
N VAL A 98 -0.76 -4.42 -3.99
CA VAL A 98 -0.78 -4.51 -5.46
C VAL A 98 -2.04 -3.80 -5.96
N LYS A 99 -1.89 -2.83 -6.86
CA LYS A 99 -2.98 -1.91 -7.21
C LYS A 99 -3.73 -2.32 -8.46
N THR A 100 -3.03 -2.84 -9.46
CA THR A 100 -3.65 -3.30 -10.71
C THR A 100 -4.61 -4.46 -10.45
N ALA A 101 -4.20 -5.46 -9.64
CA ALA A 101 -5.05 -6.59 -9.28
C ALA A 101 -6.32 -6.17 -8.52
N VAL A 102 -6.22 -5.18 -7.62
CA VAL A 102 -7.41 -4.63 -6.93
C VAL A 102 -8.32 -3.88 -7.91
N LEU A 103 -7.74 -3.08 -8.80
CA LEU A 103 -8.50 -2.33 -9.79
C LEU A 103 -9.26 -3.26 -10.75
N GLU A 104 -8.68 -4.40 -11.12
CA GLU A 104 -9.33 -5.45 -11.90
C GLU A 104 -10.57 -5.99 -11.17
N GLU A 105 -10.41 -6.45 -9.94
CA GLU A 105 -11.51 -6.98 -9.10
C GLU A 105 -12.64 -5.96 -8.91
N VAL A 106 -12.30 -4.70 -8.63
CA VAL A 106 -13.26 -3.60 -8.48
C VAL A 106 -14.00 -3.31 -9.81
N THR A 107 -13.29 -3.43 -10.93
CA THR A 107 -13.86 -3.22 -12.26
C THR A 107 -14.85 -4.34 -12.61
N GLU A 108 -14.48 -5.59 -12.34
CA GLU A 108 -15.36 -6.76 -12.53
C GLU A 108 -16.62 -6.68 -11.65
N ALA A 109 -16.50 -6.16 -10.43
CA ALA A 109 -17.63 -5.89 -9.55
C ALA A 109 -18.53 -4.71 -10.00
N GLY A 110 -18.13 -3.96 -11.04
CA GLY A 110 -18.87 -2.80 -11.54
C GLY A 110 -18.84 -1.59 -10.61
N LEU A 111 -17.80 -1.47 -9.78
CA LEU A 111 -17.65 -0.41 -8.77
C LEU A 111 -16.54 0.61 -9.10
N ARG A 112 -15.90 0.46 -10.27
CA ARG A 112 -14.75 1.28 -10.73
C ARG A 112 -14.96 2.79 -10.57
N GLU A 113 -16.10 3.33 -10.99
CA GLU A 113 -16.37 4.78 -10.96
C GLU A 113 -16.44 5.39 -9.54
N ARG A 114 -16.45 4.56 -8.50
CA ARG A 114 -16.47 4.98 -7.09
C ARG A 114 -15.17 4.68 -6.36
N PHE A 115 -14.16 4.15 -7.04
CA PHE A 115 -12.97 3.62 -6.41
C PHE A 115 -11.73 4.48 -6.65
N VAL A 116 -10.93 4.62 -5.60
CA VAL A 116 -9.57 5.17 -5.66
C VAL A 116 -8.64 4.25 -4.88
N GLY A 117 -7.69 3.64 -5.58
CA GLY A 117 -6.71 2.74 -4.98
C GLY A 117 -5.82 3.42 -3.94
N GLY A 118 -5.54 2.70 -2.86
CA GLY A 118 -4.69 3.16 -1.77
C GLY A 118 -3.65 2.12 -1.38
N HIS A 119 -2.45 2.56 -0.97
CA HIS A 119 -1.45 1.68 -0.37
C HIS A 119 -0.57 2.45 0.63
N PRO A 120 -0.80 2.31 1.95
CA PRO A 120 0.13 2.79 2.94
C PRO A 120 1.40 1.94 2.93
N MET A 121 2.56 2.54 2.65
CA MET A 121 3.87 1.88 2.58
C MET A 121 4.43 1.63 3.99
N THR A 122 3.66 0.91 4.81
CA THR A 122 3.97 0.56 6.19
C THR A 122 3.54 -0.88 6.47
N GLY A 123 4.08 -1.48 7.53
CA GLY A 123 3.77 -2.85 7.91
C GLY A 123 4.63 -3.30 9.07
N THR A 124 4.16 -4.34 9.76
CA THR A 124 4.92 -5.02 10.81
C THR A 124 4.79 -6.53 10.60
N ALA A 125 5.60 -7.31 11.31
CA ALA A 125 5.46 -8.76 11.32
C ALA A 125 4.21 -9.25 12.09
N HIS A 126 3.50 -8.35 12.78
CA HIS A 126 2.33 -8.65 13.60
C HIS A 126 1.02 -8.34 12.85
N SER A 127 -0.05 -9.05 13.21
CA SER A 127 -1.37 -8.94 12.56
C SER A 127 -2.51 -8.91 13.58
N GLY A 128 -3.74 -8.67 13.11
CA GLY A 128 -4.93 -8.57 13.96
C GLY A 128 -5.12 -7.21 14.63
N TRP A 129 -6.23 -7.05 15.36
CA TRP A 129 -6.62 -5.79 16.01
C TRP A 129 -5.55 -5.27 17.00
N GLY A 130 -5.02 -6.16 17.84
CA GLY A 130 -4.03 -5.81 18.87
C GLY A 130 -2.69 -5.32 18.32
N ALA A 131 -2.39 -5.60 17.04
CA ALA A 131 -1.20 -5.08 16.37
C ALA A 131 -1.40 -3.65 15.83
N GLY A 132 -2.64 -3.17 15.74
CA GLY A 132 -2.98 -1.86 15.19
C GLY A 132 -2.59 -0.70 16.11
N HIS A 133 -2.07 0.37 15.53
CA HIS A 133 -1.60 1.57 16.25
C HIS A 133 -1.93 2.85 15.47
N GLY A 134 -2.50 3.84 16.15
CA GLY A 134 -2.97 5.09 15.51
C GLY A 134 -1.86 5.93 14.85
N ALA A 135 -0.60 5.82 15.28
CA ALA A 135 0.51 6.53 14.64
C ALA A 135 1.25 5.72 13.58
N LEU A 136 0.76 4.53 13.18
CA LEU A 136 1.43 3.61 12.24
C LEU A 136 1.81 4.27 10.90
N PHE A 137 1.03 5.25 10.46
CA PHE A 137 1.20 5.93 9.17
C PHE A 137 1.96 7.25 9.29
N THR A 138 2.39 7.65 10.49
CA THR A 138 3.03 8.96 10.72
C THR A 138 4.26 9.12 9.82
N ARG A 139 4.18 10.07 8.89
CA ARG A 139 5.20 10.37 7.86
C ARG A 139 5.50 9.23 6.91
N ALA A 140 4.72 8.15 6.93
CA ALA A 140 4.82 7.05 5.99
C ALA A 140 4.28 7.50 4.62
N PRO A 141 4.91 7.09 3.50
CA PRO A 141 4.31 7.26 2.19
C PRO A 141 2.98 6.49 2.11
N TRP A 142 1.94 7.15 1.61
CA TRP A 142 0.67 6.53 1.29
C TRP A 142 0.36 6.78 -0.18
N VAL A 143 0.40 5.72 -0.98
CA VAL A 143 0.12 5.82 -2.41
C VAL A 143 -1.37 6.01 -2.61
N VAL A 144 -1.76 7.01 -3.40
CA VAL A 144 -3.15 7.24 -3.79
C VAL A 144 -3.23 7.25 -5.31
N SER A 145 -3.98 6.30 -5.87
CA SER A 145 -4.02 6.08 -7.31
C SER A 145 -4.62 7.27 -8.07
N VAL A 146 -4.01 7.63 -9.21
CA VAL A 146 -4.49 8.69 -10.13
C VAL A 146 -4.82 8.11 -11.51
N ASP A 147 -5.36 6.90 -11.55
CA ASP A 147 -5.79 6.24 -12.78
C ASP A 147 -6.87 7.04 -13.52
N ASP A 148 -7.01 6.83 -14.83
CA ASP A 148 -7.77 7.75 -15.69
C ASP A 148 -9.26 7.90 -15.32
N HIS A 149 -9.85 6.88 -14.68
CA HIS A 149 -11.25 6.85 -14.24
C HIS A 149 -11.51 7.59 -12.92
N VAL A 150 -10.46 7.88 -12.15
CA VAL A 150 -10.57 8.34 -10.76
C VAL A 150 -11.39 9.62 -10.67
N ASP A 151 -12.45 9.58 -9.87
CA ASP A 151 -13.29 10.75 -9.59
C ASP A 151 -12.57 11.73 -8.64
N PRO A 152 -12.56 13.05 -8.93
CA PRO A 152 -11.85 14.05 -8.13
C PRO A 152 -12.38 14.17 -6.69
N VAL A 153 -13.68 13.95 -6.46
CA VAL A 153 -14.29 14.02 -5.13
C VAL A 153 -13.86 12.82 -4.30
N VAL A 154 -13.97 11.61 -4.85
CA VAL A 154 -13.51 10.38 -4.17
C VAL A 154 -12.02 10.46 -3.88
N TRP A 155 -11.21 10.93 -4.83
CA TRP A 155 -9.78 11.06 -4.64
C TRP A 155 -9.42 12.03 -3.52
N SER A 156 -10.12 13.16 -3.43
CA SER A 156 -9.94 14.14 -2.35
C SER A 156 -10.27 13.54 -0.98
N MET A 157 -11.30 12.68 -0.89
CA MET A 157 -11.64 11.97 0.35
C MET A 157 -10.55 10.99 0.79
N VAL A 158 -9.93 10.26 -0.15
CA VAL A 158 -8.85 9.32 0.14
C VAL A 158 -7.55 10.06 0.49
N MET A 159 -7.23 11.14 -0.21
CA MET A 159 -6.13 12.04 0.15
C MET A 159 -6.31 12.54 1.59
N GLN A 160 -7.51 13.05 1.92
CA GLN A 160 -7.78 13.57 3.26
C GLN A 160 -7.67 12.47 4.32
N LEU A 161 -8.20 11.27 4.07
CA LEU A 161 -8.03 10.12 4.98
C LEU A 161 -6.55 9.82 5.28
N ALA A 162 -5.71 9.78 4.24
CA ALA A 162 -4.28 9.52 4.41
C ALA A 162 -3.59 10.63 5.22
N LEU A 163 -3.95 11.89 4.98
CA LEU A 163 -3.44 13.04 5.73
C LEU A 163 -3.92 13.05 7.19
N ASP A 164 -5.20 12.73 7.43
CA ASP A 164 -5.78 12.56 8.78
C ASP A 164 -5.03 11.48 9.57
N CYS A 165 -4.58 10.44 8.88
CA CYS A 165 -3.75 9.37 9.45
C CYS A 165 -2.27 9.79 9.70
N GLY A 166 -1.88 11.02 9.35
CA GLY A 166 -0.52 11.54 9.50
C GLY A 166 0.46 11.10 8.42
N ALA A 167 -0.02 10.48 7.33
CA ALA A 167 0.81 10.03 6.22
C ALA A 167 1.21 11.18 5.28
N VAL A 168 2.10 10.89 4.34
CA VAL A 168 2.37 11.77 3.19
C VAL A 168 1.86 11.09 1.92
N VAL A 169 1.03 11.78 1.15
CA VAL A 169 0.39 11.18 -0.02
C VAL A 169 1.34 11.20 -1.22
N VAL A 170 1.47 10.04 -1.87
CA VAL A 170 2.26 9.87 -3.11
C VAL A 170 1.31 9.50 -4.24
N PRO A 171 0.98 10.43 -5.16
CA PRO A 171 0.14 10.09 -6.29
C PRO A 171 0.89 9.22 -7.29
N ALA A 172 0.29 8.13 -7.75
CA ALA A 172 0.84 7.27 -8.79
C ALA A 172 -0.28 6.62 -9.61
N LYS A 173 -0.03 6.23 -10.86
CA LYS A 173 -0.93 5.28 -11.53
C LYS A 173 -0.72 3.87 -10.97
N SER A 174 -1.74 3.02 -11.05
CA SER A 174 -1.69 1.68 -10.45
C SER A 174 -0.60 0.79 -11.07
N ASP A 175 -0.36 0.91 -12.38
CA ASP A 175 0.70 0.19 -13.10
C ASP A 175 2.11 0.69 -12.71
N GLU A 176 2.29 2.01 -12.61
CA GLU A 176 3.54 2.64 -12.17
C GLU A 176 3.88 2.27 -10.72
N HIS A 177 2.87 2.24 -9.86
CA HIS A 177 3.00 1.78 -8.49
C HIS A 177 3.47 0.32 -8.45
N ASP A 178 2.83 -0.57 -9.19
CA ASP A 178 3.13 -2.00 -9.14
C ASP A 178 4.52 -2.29 -9.69
N ALA A 179 4.97 -1.58 -10.72
CA ALA A 179 6.35 -1.62 -11.20
C ALA A 179 7.35 -1.17 -10.12
N ALA A 180 7.04 -0.09 -9.39
CA ALA A 180 7.86 0.38 -8.30
C ALA A 180 7.90 -0.63 -7.14
N ALA A 181 6.73 -1.14 -6.70
CA ALA A 181 6.60 -2.12 -5.63
C ALA A 181 7.31 -3.44 -5.97
N ALA A 182 7.26 -3.89 -7.22
CA ALA A 182 8.04 -5.02 -7.69
C ALA A 182 9.55 -4.80 -7.46
N ALA A 183 10.07 -3.63 -7.84
CA ALA A 183 11.50 -3.31 -7.74
C ALA A 183 11.98 -3.06 -6.29
N ILE A 184 11.19 -2.38 -5.46
CA ILE A 184 11.63 -1.90 -4.14
C ILE A 184 11.10 -2.72 -2.95
N SER A 185 10.16 -3.64 -3.18
CA SER A 185 9.56 -4.47 -2.12
C SER A 185 9.54 -5.95 -2.48
N HIS A 186 8.89 -6.36 -3.57
CA HIS A 186 8.68 -7.79 -3.86
C HIS A 186 9.98 -8.50 -4.23
N LEU A 187 10.75 -7.93 -5.15
CA LEU A 187 12.04 -8.48 -5.54
C LEU A 187 13.04 -8.55 -4.36
N PRO A 188 13.17 -7.51 -3.50
CA PRO A 188 13.92 -7.63 -2.26
C PRO A 188 13.51 -8.80 -1.36
N HIS A 189 12.22 -9.15 -1.26
CA HIS A 189 11.81 -10.35 -0.53
C HIS A 189 12.35 -11.61 -1.20
N LEU A 190 12.17 -11.78 -2.52
CA LEU A 190 12.69 -12.95 -3.24
C LEU A 190 14.21 -13.10 -3.10
N LEU A 191 14.97 -12.00 -3.15
CA LEU A 191 16.42 -12.03 -2.96
C LEU A 191 16.80 -12.41 -1.52
N ALA A 192 16.06 -11.91 -0.53
CA ALA A 192 16.28 -12.24 0.87
C ALA A 192 16.06 -13.75 1.12
N GLU A 193 14.99 -14.32 0.55
CA GLU A 193 14.71 -15.76 0.63
C GLU A 193 15.82 -16.59 -0.04
N ALA A 194 16.22 -16.23 -1.26
CA ALA A 194 17.28 -16.93 -1.99
C ALA A 194 18.63 -16.86 -1.26
N LEU A 195 18.97 -15.71 -0.67
CA LEU A 195 20.17 -15.51 0.13
C LEU A 195 20.14 -16.35 1.41
N ALA A 196 19.00 -16.40 2.10
CA ALA A 196 18.83 -17.20 3.31
C ALA A 196 18.98 -18.70 3.03
N VAL A 197 18.36 -19.20 1.95
CA VAL A 197 18.48 -20.60 1.51
C VAL A 197 19.92 -20.94 1.17
N THR A 198 20.61 -20.09 0.40
CA THR A 198 22.00 -20.32 -0.01
C THR A 198 22.94 -20.38 1.20
N ALA A 199 22.77 -19.50 2.19
CA ALA A 199 23.59 -19.52 3.39
C ALA A 199 23.35 -20.76 4.27
N ALA A 200 22.11 -21.29 4.29
CA ALA A 200 21.75 -22.49 5.05
C ALA A 200 22.50 -23.75 4.57
N GLU A 201 22.96 -23.77 3.32
CA GLU A 201 23.71 -24.89 2.74
C GLU A 201 25.18 -24.92 3.18
N VAL A 202 25.68 -23.87 3.86
CA VAL A 202 27.08 -23.75 4.28
C VAL A 202 27.17 -23.82 5.81
N PRO A 203 27.65 -24.94 6.41
CA PRO A 203 27.57 -25.16 7.86
C PRO A 203 28.15 -24.06 8.75
N LEU A 204 29.22 -23.39 8.29
CA LEU A 204 29.88 -22.32 9.04
C LEU A 204 29.22 -20.94 8.87
N ALA A 205 28.37 -20.75 7.84
CA ALA A 205 27.89 -19.43 7.44
C ALA A 205 27.08 -18.74 8.53
N PHE A 206 26.14 -19.43 9.18
CA PHE A 206 25.33 -18.83 10.25
C PHE A 206 26.13 -18.48 11.49
N ALA A 207 27.22 -19.19 11.79
CA ALA A 207 28.11 -18.86 12.91
C ALA A 207 28.94 -17.58 12.64
N LEU A 208 29.20 -17.25 11.37
CA LEU A 208 29.96 -16.07 10.96
C LEU A 208 29.08 -14.90 10.50
N ALA A 209 27.77 -15.11 10.38
CA ALA A 209 26.84 -14.12 9.88
C ALA A 209 26.86 -12.85 10.73
N ALA A 210 26.98 -11.70 10.06
CA ALA A 210 27.08 -10.38 10.69
C ALA A 210 26.01 -9.43 10.14
N GLY A 211 26.25 -8.11 10.23
CA GLY A 211 25.27 -7.07 9.86
C GLY A 211 24.77 -7.17 8.43
N SER A 212 25.65 -7.39 7.45
CA SER A 212 25.26 -7.47 6.03
C SER A 212 24.27 -8.61 5.75
N PHE A 213 24.53 -9.81 6.26
CA PHE A 213 23.61 -10.94 6.13
C PHE A 213 22.30 -10.66 6.86
N ARG A 214 22.37 -10.21 8.12
CA ARG A 214 21.18 -9.88 8.93
C ARG A 214 20.26 -8.89 8.24
N ASP A 215 20.81 -7.81 7.68
CA ASP A 215 20.03 -6.76 7.05
C ASP A 215 19.46 -7.20 5.70
N ALA A 216 20.27 -7.93 4.91
CA ALA A 216 19.85 -8.46 3.61
C ALA A 216 18.78 -9.56 3.73
N THR A 217 18.75 -10.33 4.83
CA THR A 217 17.75 -11.39 5.06
C THR A 217 16.65 -11.00 6.04
N ARG A 218 16.64 -9.76 6.56
CA ARG A 218 15.64 -9.32 7.55
C ARG A 218 14.20 -9.58 7.10
N VAL A 219 13.91 -9.34 5.82
CA VAL A 219 12.56 -9.46 5.26
C VAL A 219 12.15 -10.91 4.93
N ALA A 220 13.08 -11.86 4.95
CA ALA A 220 12.77 -13.30 4.86
C ALA A 220 12.08 -13.82 6.14
N GLY A 221 12.06 -13.03 7.22
CA GLY A 221 11.27 -13.31 8.43
C GLY A 221 9.79 -12.94 8.31
N THR A 222 9.36 -12.33 7.19
CA THR A 222 7.94 -12.02 6.93
C THR A 222 7.14 -13.31 6.78
N ALA A 223 5.87 -13.30 7.21
CA ALA A 223 5.01 -14.48 7.09
C ALA A 223 4.94 -14.97 5.62
N PRO A 224 5.18 -16.27 5.33
CA PRO A 224 5.27 -16.77 3.96
C PRO A 224 4.03 -16.51 3.10
N ASP A 225 2.83 -16.56 3.68
CA ASP A 225 1.58 -16.27 2.97
C ASP A 225 1.52 -14.82 2.46
N LEU A 226 2.10 -13.87 3.22
CA LEU A 226 2.15 -12.46 2.79
C LEU A 226 3.13 -12.28 1.64
N VAL A 227 4.32 -12.90 1.72
CA VAL A 227 5.32 -12.84 0.66
C VAL A 227 4.77 -13.44 -0.64
N ARG A 228 4.13 -14.61 -0.56
CA ARG A 228 3.44 -15.24 -1.70
C ARG A 228 2.37 -14.33 -2.28
N ALA A 229 1.46 -13.83 -1.46
CA ALA A 229 0.37 -12.97 -1.92
C ALA A 229 0.88 -11.71 -2.66
N MET A 230 1.92 -11.05 -2.14
CA MET A 230 2.53 -9.89 -2.80
C MET A 230 3.17 -10.24 -4.14
N CYS A 231 3.94 -11.34 -4.18
CA CYS A 231 4.68 -11.73 -5.37
C CYS A 231 3.77 -12.24 -6.48
N GLU A 232 2.86 -13.16 -6.13
CA GLU A 232 1.95 -13.80 -7.07
C GLU A 232 0.96 -12.79 -7.68
N ALA A 233 0.41 -11.89 -6.86
CA ALA A 233 -0.52 -10.85 -7.34
C ALA A 233 0.17 -9.83 -8.28
N ASN A 234 1.49 -9.67 -8.21
CA ASN A 234 2.24 -8.74 -9.05
C ASN A 234 3.17 -9.44 -10.06
N THR A 235 2.80 -10.64 -10.50
CA THR A 235 3.61 -11.47 -11.42
C THR A 235 4.02 -10.69 -12.67
N GLY A 236 3.11 -9.89 -13.25
CA GLY A 236 3.35 -9.13 -14.48
C GLY A 236 4.49 -8.11 -14.38
N GLN A 237 4.73 -7.51 -13.22
CA GLN A 237 5.83 -6.58 -12.99
C GLN A 237 7.04 -7.24 -12.32
N LEU A 238 6.81 -8.27 -11.51
CA LEU A 238 7.87 -8.96 -10.77
C LEU A 238 8.76 -9.81 -11.68
N VAL A 239 8.19 -10.50 -12.66
CA VAL A 239 8.98 -11.35 -13.58
C VAL A 239 10.03 -10.54 -14.35
N PRO A 240 9.69 -9.42 -15.04
CA PRO A 240 10.69 -8.59 -15.70
C PRO A 240 11.75 -8.03 -14.74
N ALA A 241 11.37 -7.69 -13.51
CA ALA A 241 12.30 -7.19 -12.50
C ALA A 241 13.28 -8.30 -12.04
N ALA A 242 12.79 -9.53 -11.89
CA ALA A 242 13.60 -10.70 -11.57
C ALA A 242 14.57 -11.05 -12.71
N ASP A 243 14.10 -11.07 -13.96
CA ASP A 243 14.92 -11.31 -15.15
C ASP A 243 16.09 -10.31 -15.21
N ARG A 244 15.82 -9.04 -14.92
CA ARG A 244 16.86 -8.01 -14.91
C ARG A 244 17.94 -8.27 -13.86
N ILE A 245 17.59 -8.73 -12.67
CA ILE A 245 18.57 -9.09 -11.64
C ILE A 245 19.34 -10.35 -12.02
N ILE A 246 18.67 -11.37 -12.56
CA ILE A 246 19.32 -12.60 -13.03
C ILE A 246 20.39 -12.26 -14.08
N GLU A 247 20.06 -11.40 -15.04
CA GLU A 247 21.00 -10.91 -16.05
C GLU A 247 22.21 -10.19 -15.42
N LEU A 248 21.98 -9.29 -14.45
CA LEU A 248 23.05 -8.58 -13.74
C LEU A 248 23.97 -9.55 -12.97
N LEU A 249 23.40 -10.53 -12.27
CA LEU A 249 24.16 -11.53 -11.53
C LEU A 249 24.94 -12.47 -12.44
N ASN A 250 24.36 -12.89 -13.57
CA ASN A 250 25.07 -13.70 -14.58
C ASN A 250 26.27 -12.93 -15.15
N ARG A 251 26.09 -11.65 -15.51
CA ARG A 251 27.20 -10.82 -15.99
C ARG A 251 28.31 -10.65 -14.95
N ALA A 252 27.95 -10.43 -13.68
CA ALA A 252 28.94 -10.33 -12.61
C ALA A 252 29.67 -11.66 -12.37
N ARG A 253 28.94 -12.78 -12.40
CA ARG A 253 29.49 -14.13 -12.27
C ARG A 253 30.48 -14.44 -13.40
N ASP A 254 30.13 -14.13 -14.64
CA ASP A 254 31.00 -14.39 -15.79
C ASP A 254 32.24 -13.48 -15.80
N SER A 255 32.08 -12.19 -15.45
CA SER A 255 33.23 -11.29 -15.31
C SER A 255 34.15 -11.71 -14.16
N LEU A 256 33.60 -12.21 -13.05
CA LEU A 256 34.40 -12.75 -11.95
C LEU A 256 35.17 -14.00 -12.39
N ALA A 257 34.54 -14.90 -13.16
CA ALA A 257 35.18 -16.12 -13.64
C ALA A 257 36.27 -15.86 -14.70
N CYS A 258 36.03 -14.95 -15.63
CA CYS A 258 36.95 -14.67 -16.74
C CYS A 258 38.03 -13.64 -16.39
N ASN A 259 37.66 -12.61 -15.61
CA ASN A 259 38.48 -11.42 -15.39
C ASN A 259 38.84 -11.21 -13.90
N GLY A 260 38.32 -12.03 -12.97
CA GLY A 260 38.54 -11.85 -11.54
C GLY A 260 37.93 -10.58 -10.97
N SER A 261 36.93 -9.98 -11.63
CA SER A 261 36.38 -8.66 -11.29
C SER A 261 34.85 -8.64 -11.27
N VAL A 262 34.30 -7.84 -10.36
CA VAL A 262 32.86 -7.49 -10.28
C VAL A 262 32.63 -5.97 -10.35
N ALA A 263 33.65 -5.20 -10.79
CA ALA A 263 33.67 -3.74 -10.74
C ALA A 263 32.42 -3.11 -11.36
N ASP A 264 32.00 -3.57 -12.54
CA ASP A 264 30.83 -3.02 -13.24
C ASP A 264 29.54 -3.06 -12.40
N LEU A 265 29.27 -4.19 -11.72
CA LEU A 265 28.08 -4.32 -10.88
C LEU A 265 28.23 -3.52 -9.58
N VAL A 266 29.42 -3.53 -8.98
CA VAL A 266 29.71 -2.82 -7.73
C VAL A 266 29.57 -1.31 -7.93
N ASP A 267 30.17 -0.75 -8.97
CA ASP A 267 30.15 0.68 -9.26
C ASP A 267 28.74 1.16 -9.62
N ALA A 268 28.03 0.41 -10.48
CA ALA A 268 26.65 0.72 -10.83
C ALA A 268 25.72 0.64 -9.62
N GLY A 269 25.89 -0.39 -8.77
CA GLY A 269 25.12 -0.57 -7.53
C GLY A 269 25.38 0.56 -6.53
N ASN A 270 26.64 0.94 -6.33
CA ASN A 270 27.02 2.05 -5.46
C ASN A 270 26.43 3.39 -5.95
N ALA A 271 26.53 3.67 -7.25
CA ALA A 271 25.94 4.86 -7.85
C ALA A 271 24.41 4.89 -7.68
N ALA A 272 23.73 3.77 -7.92
CA ALA A 272 22.28 3.66 -7.74
C ALA A 272 21.86 3.87 -6.28
N ARG A 273 22.61 3.30 -5.33
CA ARG A 273 22.37 3.50 -3.89
C ARG A 273 22.56 4.95 -3.46
N THR A 274 23.64 5.59 -3.92
CA THR A 274 23.91 7.01 -3.64
C THR A 274 22.78 7.90 -4.14
N ARG A 275 22.28 7.63 -5.36
CA ARG A 275 21.13 8.36 -5.94
C ARG A 275 19.85 8.17 -5.12
N TYR A 276 19.61 6.99 -4.57
CA TYR A 276 18.47 6.74 -3.68
C TYR A 276 18.58 7.57 -2.39
N GLU A 277 19.75 7.62 -1.77
CA GLU A 277 19.99 8.38 -0.54
C GLU A 277 19.82 9.89 -0.75
N SER A 278 20.19 10.39 -1.93
CA SER A 278 20.01 11.80 -2.31
C SER A 278 18.70 12.08 -3.06
N PHE A 279 17.76 11.14 -3.11
CA PHE A 279 16.57 11.29 -3.95
C PHE A 279 15.67 12.43 -3.40
N PRO A 280 15.37 13.46 -4.22
CA PRO A 280 14.63 14.62 -3.74
C PRO A 280 13.19 14.25 -3.38
N ARG A 281 12.67 14.88 -2.32
CA ARG A 281 11.25 14.81 -1.94
C ARG A 281 10.68 16.21 -1.87
N SER A 282 10.06 16.67 -2.96
CA SER A 282 9.40 17.96 -3.02
C SER A 282 7.97 17.88 -2.50
N ASP A 283 7.43 19.01 -2.06
CA ASP A 283 6.01 19.12 -1.72
C ASP A 283 5.20 19.45 -2.99
N ILE A 284 4.05 18.80 -3.14
CA ILE A 284 3.09 19.08 -4.20
C ILE A 284 2.03 20.00 -3.61
N SER A 285 1.93 21.22 -4.12
CA SER A 285 1.00 22.25 -3.60
C SER A 285 0.26 23.04 -4.69
N THR A 286 0.62 22.86 -5.96
CA THR A 286 0.17 23.71 -7.09
C THR A 286 -0.82 23.02 -8.03
N VAL A 287 -1.28 21.82 -7.69
CA VAL A 287 -2.28 21.08 -8.48
C VAL A 287 -3.64 21.23 -7.82
N THR A 288 -4.62 21.72 -8.58
CA THR A 288 -6.03 21.74 -8.16
C THR A 288 -6.70 20.46 -8.65
N ILE A 289 -7.36 19.75 -7.75
CA ILE A 289 -8.09 18.53 -8.06
C ILE A 289 -9.34 18.88 -8.88
N GLY A 290 -9.58 18.12 -9.96
CA GLY A 290 -10.70 18.34 -10.89
C GLY A 290 -10.36 19.21 -12.10
N GLU A 291 -9.26 19.99 -12.07
CA GLU A 291 -8.82 20.76 -13.25
C GLU A 291 -8.43 19.86 -14.43
N PRO A 292 -8.50 20.33 -15.68
CA PRO A 292 -8.01 19.57 -16.82
C PRO A 292 -6.60 19.02 -16.58
N ARG A 293 -6.43 17.71 -16.81
CA ARG A 293 -5.15 16.98 -16.66
C ARG A 293 -4.59 16.92 -15.23
N TRP A 294 -5.40 17.16 -14.19
CA TRP A 294 -4.96 17.08 -12.78
C TRP A 294 -4.30 15.72 -12.44
N ARG A 295 -4.88 14.61 -12.92
CA ARG A 295 -4.35 13.24 -12.73
C ARG A 295 -2.94 13.07 -13.33
N GLU A 296 -2.76 13.53 -14.57
CA GLU A 296 -1.46 13.45 -15.25
C GLU A 296 -0.39 14.30 -14.56
N ARG A 297 -0.77 15.50 -14.11
CA ARG A 297 0.12 16.40 -13.36
C ARG A 297 0.54 15.77 -12.03
N LEU A 298 -0.40 15.15 -11.30
CA LEU A 298 -0.10 14.43 -10.07
C LEU A 298 0.78 13.21 -10.32
N ALA A 299 0.47 12.37 -11.31
CA ALA A 299 1.31 11.23 -11.67
C ALA A 299 2.75 11.66 -11.99
N ALA A 300 2.92 12.72 -12.79
CA ALA A 300 4.23 13.26 -13.12
C ALA A 300 4.98 13.79 -11.88
N ALA A 301 4.27 14.49 -10.99
CA ALA A 301 4.86 14.98 -9.74
C ALA A 301 5.27 13.85 -8.81
N GLY A 302 4.44 12.81 -8.67
CA GLY A 302 4.75 11.62 -7.87
C GLY A 302 5.97 10.86 -8.39
N ARG A 303 6.07 10.65 -9.71
CA ARG A 303 7.28 10.06 -10.36
C ARG A 303 8.55 10.87 -10.06
N ALA A 304 8.43 12.19 -9.93
CA ALA A 304 9.56 13.07 -9.60
C ALA A 304 9.90 13.09 -8.10
N GLY A 305 9.24 12.27 -7.27
CA GLY A 305 9.43 12.24 -5.81
C GLY A 305 8.58 13.25 -5.05
N GLY A 306 7.63 13.90 -5.72
CA GLY A 306 6.68 14.81 -5.10
C GLY A 306 5.75 14.06 -4.14
N VAL A 307 5.49 14.67 -2.98
CA VAL A 307 4.52 14.18 -2.00
C VAL A 307 3.58 15.31 -1.62
N ILE A 308 2.36 14.98 -1.21
CA ILE A 308 1.38 15.94 -0.67
C ILE A 308 1.40 15.81 0.85
N LYS A 309 1.68 16.92 1.53
CA LYS A 309 1.73 16.99 3.02
C LYS A 309 0.56 17.77 3.63
N SER A 310 -0.19 18.49 2.81
CA SER A 310 -1.36 19.25 3.18
C SER A 310 -2.40 19.14 2.07
N ALA A 311 -3.69 19.20 2.43
CA ALA A 311 -4.77 19.04 1.47
C ALA A 311 -4.62 20.00 0.28
N LEU A 312 -4.76 19.45 -0.93
CA LEU A 312 -4.79 20.22 -2.17
C LEU A 312 -6.17 20.87 -2.37
N PRO A 313 -6.26 22.02 -3.06
CA PRO A 313 -7.54 22.60 -3.43
C PRO A 313 -8.28 21.71 -4.44
N SER A 314 -9.61 21.69 -4.40
CA SER A 314 -10.49 20.99 -5.35
C SER A 314 -11.52 21.95 -5.93
N LEU A 315 -11.85 21.82 -7.22
CA LEU A 315 -12.78 22.72 -7.91
C LEU A 315 -14.20 22.74 -7.31
N ASP A 316 -14.62 21.65 -6.67
CA ASP A 316 -15.95 21.51 -6.07
C ASP A 316 -15.93 21.68 -4.53
N SER A 317 -14.80 22.10 -3.94
CA SER A 317 -14.75 22.47 -2.52
C SER A 317 -15.31 23.88 -2.32
N PRO A 318 -16.37 24.08 -1.52
CA PRO A 318 -16.68 25.42 -1.04
C PRO A 318 -15.52 25.85 -0.13
N GLY A 319 -14.94 27.01 -0.42
CA GLY A 319 -13.83 27.59 0.37
C GLY A 319 -14.20 27.92 1.80
#